data_AF-A0A1N7N6Q8-F1
#
_entry.id   AF-A0A1N7N6Q8-F1
#
_cell.length_a   1.000
_cell.length_b   1.000
_cell.length_c   1.000
_cell.angle_alpha   90.00
_cell.angle_beta   90.00
_cell.angle_gamma   90.00
#
_symmetry.space_group_name_H-M   'P 1'
#
loop_
_entity.id
_entity.type
_entity.pdbx_description
1 polymer ?
#
loop_
_entity_poly.entity_id
_entity_poly.type
_entity_poly.pdbx_seq_one_letter_code
_entity_poly.pdbx_strand_id
1 'polypeptide(L)'
;MRFRELLHYTYIFPVLAVVYYFSGLMGGGVIYDIIAGILLIGSVLSAVHHAEVVAHKVGEPFGTIILALCITIIEVALIISLMVAGGDQAITLARDTVFAAVMLILNGILGICILVGGVKYHEQFFARTSATTYLVSIVSILILTLVLPNFTSSVNGPFYNEAQLIFVSIACLVIYGVFLMVQTMRHRSYFIVPDEHPEEHYIPSLSKTLISFGFLVVCLVIVVLMAKGLSDTIENMVQSLGAPKSLVGVIIAAVVLLPEGVAAIRAARANQIQSSLNLALGSALASIGLTIPAVSTVCIMYDIPLVLGLDKKDVILLSLSVFIVMLSLSRGKTNILYGTVLLVNLAAYIFTVIVP
;
A
#
# COMPACT_ATOMS: atom_id res chain seq x y z
N MET A 1 32.11 4.68 -2.37
CA MET A 1 31.24 5.76 -1.85
C MET A 1 32.08 6.75 -1.11
N ARG A 2 31.82 8.06 -1.26
CA ARG A 2 32.48 9.07 -0.40
C ARG A 2 31.85 9.01 0.99
N PHE A 3 32.63 9.18 2.06
CA PHE A 3 32.15 9.13 3.46
C PHE A 3 30.96 10.06 3.74
N ARG A 4 30.83 11.17 2.99
CA ARG A 4 29.66 12.08 3.04
C ARG A 4 28.36 11.49 2.47
N GLU A 5 28.41 10.53 1.54
CA GLU A 5 27.20 9.86 1.01
C GLU A 5 26.63 8.86 2.02
N LEU A 6 27.46 8.26 2.88
CA LEU A 6 27.03 7.36 3.97
C LEU A 6 26.35 8.10 5.13
N LEU A 7 26.56 9.41 5.24
CA LEU A 7 25.91 10.28 6.22
C LEU A 7 24.52 10.76 5.76
N HIS A 8 24.07 10.31 4.60
CA HIS A 8 22.72 10.63 4.12
C HIS A 8 21.69 9.86 4.95
N TYR A 9 20.55 10.51 5.23
CA TYR A 9 19.51 9.97 6.12
C TYR A 9 19.09 8.54 5.74
N THR A 10 19.11 8.23 4.44
CA THR A 10 18.75 6.95 3.84
C THR A 10 19.56 5.76 4.34
N TYR A 11 20.81 5.97 4.77
CA TYR A 11 21.65 4.91 5.34
C TYR A 11 21.65 4.92 6.87
N ILE A 12 21.52 6.11 7.47
CA ILE A 12 21.58 6.29 8.92
C ILE A 12 20.36 5.68 9.61
N PHE A 13 19.15 6.01 9.15
CA PHE A 13 17.92 5.55 9.78
C PHE A 13 17.80 4.02 9.90
N PRO A 14 18.02 3.23 8.84
CA PRO A 14 17.93 1.78 8.96
C PRO A 14 19.03 1.18 9.85
N VAL A 15 20.24 1.73 9.85
CA VAL A 15 21.32 1.27 10.74
C VAL A 15 21.00 1.60 12.20
N LEU A 16 20.53 2.81 12.49
CA LEU A 16 20.10 3.20 13.82
C LEU A 16 18.91 2.36 14.30
N ALA A 17 17.94 2.09 13.41
CA ALA A 17 16.81 1.22 13.68
C ALA A 17 17.27 -0.20 14.07
N VAL A 18 18.23 -0.77 13.35
CA VAL A 18 18.82 -2.07 13.67
C VAL A 18 19.47 -2.05 15.06
N VAL A 19 20.36 -1.08 15.31
CA VAL A 19 21.03 -0.95 16.61
C VAL A 19 20.01 -0.77 17.74
N TYR A 20 19.00 0.06 17.51
CA TYR A 20 17.95 0.35 18.50
C TYR A 20 17.10 -0.89 18.79
N TYR A 21 16.68 -1.64 17.78
CA TYR A 21 15.91 -2.87 17.98
C TYR A 21 16.70 -3.90 18.80
N PHE A 22 17.97 -4.14 18.45
CA PHE A 22 18.82 -5.08 19.17
C PHE A 22 19.30 -4.59 20.55
N SER A 23 19.15 -3.30 20.87
CA SER A 23 19.43 -2.78 22.20
C SER A 23 18.42 -3.24 23.27
N GLY A 24 17.25 -3.74 22.85
CA GLY A 24 16.19 -4.19 23.75
C GLY A 24 15.45 -3.04 24.48
N LEU A 25 15.63 -1.80 24.05
CA LEU A 25 15.00 -0.62 24.66
C LEU A 25 13.52 -0.44 24.28
N MET A 26 13.04 -1.15 23.26
CA MET A 26 11.62 -1.09 22.86
C MET A 26 10.70 -1.61 23.97
N GLY A 27 9.58 -0.91 24.21
CA GLY A 27 8.67 -1.23 25.31
C GLY A 27 9.16 -0.78 26.70
N GLY A 28 10.31 -0.10 26.78
CA GLY A 28 10.84 0.46 28.02
C GLY A 28 10.12 1.74 28.52
N GLY A 29 9.12 2.24 27.78
CA GLY A 29 8.33 3.41 28.11
C GLY A 29 8.05 4.33 26.89
N VAL A 30 7.13 5.28 27.08
CA VAL A 30 6.59 6.13 25.99
C VAL A 30 7.66 6.83 25.15
N ILE A 31 8.73 7.33 25.77
CA ILE A 31 9.82 8.00 25.04
C ILE A 31 10.54 7.02 24.10
N TYR A 32 10.76 5.79 24.54
CA TYR A 32 11.38 4.74 23.73
C TYR A 32 10.48 4.33 22.56
N ASP A 33 9.17 4.29 22.76
CA ASP A 33 8.24 3.94 21.69
C ASP A 33 8.10 5.08 20.66
N ILE A 34 8.17 6.34 21.09
CA ILE A 34 8.24 7.49 20.17
C ILE A 34 9.51 7.43 19.32
N ILE A 35 10.67 7.16 19.94
CA ILE A 35 11.93 6.99 19.21
C ILE A 35 11.83 5.84 18.21
N ALA A 36 11.25 4.72 18.64
CA ALA A 36 11.01 3.56 17.77
C ALA A 36 10.13 3.94 16.56
N GLY A 37 9.06 4.71 16.79
CA GLY A 37 8.17 5.20 15.74
C GLY A 37 8.89 6.09 14.73
N ILE A 38 9.74 7.02 15.18
CA ILE A 38 10.54 7.88 14.30
C ILE A 38 11.52 7.04 13.46
N LEU A 39 12.20 6.07 14.09
CA LEU A 39 13.14 5.17 13.39
C LEU A 39 12.42 4.26 12.39
N LEU A 40 11.22 3.78 12.70
CA LEU A 40 10.37 3.03 11.79
C LEU A 40 10.03 3.87 10.54
N ILE A 41 9.50 5.08 10.73
CA ILE A 41 9.14 5.98 9.61
C ILE A 41 10.39 6.32 8.77
N GLY A 42 11.52 6.62 9.41
CA GLY A 42 12.77 6.90 8.71
C GLY A 42 13.28 5.70 7.91
N SER A 43 13.12 4.48 8.44
CA SER A 43 13.50 3.24 7.75
C SER A 43 12.58 2.93 6.57
N VAL A 44 11.28 3.19 6.71
CA VAL A 44 10.29 3.07 5.62
C VAL A 44 10.62 4.05 4.48
N LEU A 45 10.93 5.32 4.79
CA LEU A 45 11.37 6.30 3.78
C LEU A 45 12.69 5.92 3.11
N SER A 46 13.61 5.31 3.89
CA SER A 46 14.89 4.81 3.37
C SER A 46 14.70 3.63 2.43
N ALA A 47 13.80 2.69 2.77
CA ALA A 47 13.43 1.57 1.91
C ALA A 47 12.97 2.05 0.54
N VAL A 48 12.09 3.06 0.50
CA VAL A 48 11.56 3.59 -0.75
C VAL A 48 12.61 4.30 -1.58
N HIS A 49 13.50 5.08 -0.96
CA HIS A 49 14.63 5.65 -1.70
C HIS A 49 15.49 4.56 -2.35
N HIS A 50 15.79 3.49 -1.62
CA HIS A 50 16.58 2.38 -2.17
C HIS A 50 15.82 1.61 -3.26
N ALA A 51 14.51 1.41 -3.11
CA ALA A 51 13.65 0.82 -4.13
C ALA A 51 13.60 1.69 -5.40
N GLU A 52 13.52 3.01 -5.27
CA GLU A 52 13.59 3.97 -6.40
C GLU A 52 14.93 3.86 -7.13
N VAL A 53 16.06 3.81 -6.41
CA VAL A 53 17.39 3.65 -7.05
C VAL A 53 17.48 2.33 -7.83
N VAL A 54 16.92 1.24 -7.29
CA VAL A 54 16.84 -0.04 -8.00
C VAL A 54 15.91 0.08 -9.21
N ALA A 55 14.73 0.68 -9.05
CA ALA A 55 13.76 0.89 -10.12
C ALA A 55 14.31 1.71 -11.28
N HIS A 56 15.02 2.80 -11.00
CA HIS A 56 15.68 3.65 -12.01
C HIS A 56 16.72 2.88 -12.82
N LYS A 57 17.45 1.93 -12.21
CA LYS A 57 18.40 1.11 -12.94
C LYS A 57 17.72 0.14 -13.92
N VAL A 58 16.55 -0.37 -13.53
CA VAL A 58 15.79 -1.35 -14.33
C VAL A 58 14.98 -0.66 -15.44
N GLY A 59 14.49 0.56 -15.19
CA GLY A 59 13.73 1.35 -16.16
C GLY A 59 12.25 0.98 -16.24
N GLU A 60 11.44 1.85 -16.86
CA GLU A 60 10.00 1.63 -16.99
C GLU A 60 9.65 0.58 -18.07
N PRO A 61 8.69 -0.32 -17.82
CA PRO A 61 7.69 -0.30 -16.74
C PRO A 61 8.08 -1.16 -15.53
N PHE A 62 9.18 -1.91 -15.62
CA PHE A 62 9.62 -2.86 -14.60
C PHE A 62 10.03 -2.17 -13.29
N GLY A 63 10.56 -0.96 -13.35
CA GLY A 63 10.90 -0.16 -12.17
C GLY A 63 9.66 0.12 -11.29
N THR A 64 8.54 0.51 -11.88
CA THR A 64 7.27 0.72 -11.18
C THR A 64 6.77 -0.56 -10.51
N ILE A 65 6.94 -1.71 -11.18
CA ILE A 65 6.54 -3.02 -10.65
C ILE A 65 7.42 -3.42 -9.46
N ILE A 66 8.73 -3.22 -9.56
CA ILE A 66 9.66 -3.50 -8.45
C ILE A 66 9.32 -2.66 -7.23
N LEU A 67 9.03 -1.37 -7.43
CA LEU A 67 8.65 -0.47 -6.35
C LEU A 67 7.36 -0.95 -5.65
N ALA A 68 6.31 -1.24 -6.43
CA ALA A 68 5.06 -1.76 -5.90
C ALA A 68 5.26 -3.08 -5.15
N LEU A 69 6.01 -4.03 -5.74
CA LEU A 69 6.30 -5.32 -5.11
C LEU A 69 7.04 -5.17 -3.78
N CYS A 70 8.04 -4.29 -3.71
CA CYS A 70 8.80 -4.07 -2.47
C CYS A 70 7.90 -3.56 -1.35
N ILE A 71 7.02 -2.61 -1.65
CA ILE A 71 6.07 -2.05 -0.68
C ILE A 71 5.06 -3.11 -0.25
N THR A 72 4.50 -3.86 -1.19
CA THR A 72 3.59 -4.96 -0.87
C THR A 72 4.27 -6.06 -0.05
N ILE A 73 5.56 -6.35 -0.28
CA ILE A 73 6.29 -7.29 0.59
C ILE A 73 6.37 -6.78 2.04
N ILE A 74 6.61 -5.48 2.25
CA ILE A 74 6.56 -4.90 3.61
C ILE A 74 5.17 -5.09 4.20
N GLU A 75 4.13 -4.71 3.46
CA GLU A 75 2.74 -4.81 3.89
C GLU A 75 2.36 -6.24 4.30
N VAL A 76 2.61 -7.20 3.42
CA VAL A 76 2.36 -8.64 3.62
C VAL A 76 3.10 -9.16 4.84
N ALA A 77 4.40 -8.86 4.96
CA ALA A 77 5.23 -9.34 6.05
C ALA A 77 4.75 -8.79 7.41
N LEU A 78 4.32 -7.53 7.44
CA LEU A 78 3.72 -6.93 8.63
C LEU A 78 2.40 -7.60 9.01
N ILE A 79 1.48 -7.75 8.06
CA ILE A 79 0.20 -8.39 8.30
C ILE A 79 0.39 -9.81 8.83
N ILE A 80 1.22 -10.62 8.16
CA ILE A 80 1.50 -12.00 8.59
C ILE A 80 2.15 -12.03 9.97
N SER A 81 3.15 -11.18 10.21
CA SER A 81 3.84 -11.13 11.51
C SER A 81 2.88 -10.82 12.66
N LEU A 82 1.95 -9.90 12.46
CA LEU A 82 0.97 -9.51 13.47
C LEU A 82 -0.14 -10.54 13.63
N MET A 83 -0.58 -11.18 12.54
CA MET A 83 -1.55 -12.28 12.62
C MET A 83 -1.02 -13.47 13.40
N VAL A 84 0.21 -13.88 13.11
CA VAL A 84 0.87 -15.00 13.82
C VAL A 84 1.12 -14.67 15.28
N ALA A 85 1.42 -13.40 15.61
CA ALA A 85 1.65 -12.97 16.99
C ALA A 85 0.35 -12.75 17.79
N GLY A 86 -0.71 -12.21 17.16
CA GLY A 86 -1.94 -11.79 17.81
C GLY A 86 -2.97 -12.90 18.05
N GLY A 87 -2.74 -14.11 17.53
CA GLY A 87 -3.62 -15.27 17.73
C GLY A 87 -5.06 -15.02 17.28
N ASP A 88 -6.04 -15.54 18.04
CA ASP A 88 -7.47 -15.50 17.70
C ASP A 88 -8.05 -14.08 17.58
N GLN A 89 -7.38 -13.06 18.15
CA GLN A 89 -7.83 -11.67 18.07
C GLN A 89 -7.42 -10.98 16.76
N ALA A 90 -6.55 -11.60 15.95
CA ALA A 90 -6.02 -11.03 14.71
C ALA A 90 -6.68 -11.59 13.44
N ILE A 91 -7.75 -12.38 13.57
CA ILE A 91 -8.44 -13.04 12.44
C ILE A 91 -9.03 -12.06 11.42
N THR A 92 -9.34 -10.83 11.83
CA THR A 92 -9.81 -9.74 10.95
C THR A 92 -8.69 -8.78 10.54
N LEU A 93 -7.50 -8.87 11.14
CA LEU A 93 -6.46 -7.85 11.00
C LEU A 93 -6.00 -7.71 9.54
N ALA A 94 -5.81 -8.83 8.83
CA ALA A 94 -5.49 -8.81 7.40
C ALA A 94 -6.56 -8.09 6.58
N ARG A 95 -7.83 -8.46 6.76
CA ARG A 95 -8.96 -7.81 6.08
C ARG A 95 -8.99 -6.32 6.37
N ASP A 96 -8.90 -5.95 7.65
CA ASP A 96 -9.03 -4.57 8.09
C ASP A 96 -7.87 -3.71 7.56
N THR A 97 -6.65 -4.27 7.55
CA THR A 97 -5.45 -3.59 7.02
C THR A 97 -5.52 -3.44 5.50
N VAL A 98 -5.86 -4.51 4.76
CA VAL A 98 -5.98 -4.46 3.29
C VAL A 98 -7.12 -3.53 2.86
N PHE A 99 -8.26 -3.59 3.55
CA PHE A 99 -9.37 -2.67 3.32
C PHE A 99 -8.98 -1.22 3.60
N ALA A 100 -8.29 -0.96 4.71
CA ALA A 100 -7.79 0.37 5.03
C ALA A 100 -6.79 0.86 3.97
N ALA A 101 -5.89 0.00 3.50
CA ALA A 101 -4.94 0.34 2.44
C ALA A 101 -5.66 0.79 1.16
N VAL A 102 -6.66 0.03 0.71
CA VAL A 102 -7.48 0.38 -0.45
C VAL A 102 -8.20 1.71 -0.24
N MET A 103 -8.81 1.93 0.93
CA MET A 103 -9.52 3.18 1.23
C MET A 103 -8.57 4.38 1.25
N LEU A 104 -7.38 4.22 1.84
CA LEU A 104 -6.33 5.25 1.87
C LEU A 104 -5.80 5.57 0.48
N ILE A 105 -5.64 4.57 -0.39
CA ILE A 105 -5.14 4.78 -1.75
C ILE A 105 -6.20 5.45 -2.62
N LEU A 106 -7.40 4.85 -2.69
CA LEU A 106 -8.47 5.30 -3.59
C LEU A 106 -9.05 6.65 -3.20
N ASN A 107 -9.17 6.93 -1.90
CA ASN A 107 -9.77 8.19 -1.43
C ASN A 107 -8.71 9.20 -0.98
N GLY A 108 -7.65 8.74 -0.29
CA GLY A 108 -6.59 9.60 0.23
C GLY A 108 -5.58 9.99 -0.83
N ILE A 109 -4.71 9.05 -1.21
CA ILE A 109 -3.59 9.32 -2.12
C ILE A 109 -4.12 9.89 -3.44
N LEU A 110 -5.08 9.19 -4.06
CA LEU A 110 -5.68 9.64 -5.32
C LEU A 110 -6.41 10.98 -5.17
N GLY A 111 -7.16 11.18 -4.08
CA GLY A 111 -7.85 12.42 -3.79
C GLY A 111 -6.90 13.62 -3.65
N ILE A 112 -5.81 13.46 -2.89
CA ILE A 112 -4.78 14.49 -2.74
C ILE A 112 -4.10 14.76 -4.08
N CYS A 113 -3.75 13.73 -4.85
CA CYS A 113 -3.09 13.90 -6.15
C CYS A 113 -3.95 14.69 -7.13
N ILE A 114 -5.23 14.34 -7.26
CA ILE A 114 -6.19 15.05 -8.11
C ILE A 114 -6.41 16.49 -7.61
N LEU A 115 -6.57 16.69 -6.30
CA LEU A 115 -6.79 18.01 -5.72
C LEU A 115 -5.58 18.93 -5.93
N VAL A 116 -4.39 18.49 -5.53
CA VAL A 116 -3.16 19.26 -5.63
C VAL A 116 -2.80 19.55 -7.09
N GLY A 117 -3.00 18.56 -7.96
CA GLY A 117 -2.86 18.70 -9.39
C GLY A 117 -3.83 19.71 -10.01
N GLY A 118 -5.11 19.61 -9.65
CA GLY A 118 -6.17 20.51 -10.11
C GLY A 118 -6.03 21.94 -9.59
N VAL A 119 -5.60 22.14 -8.35
CA VAL A 119 -5.35 23.49 -7.79
C VAL A 119 -4.21 24.19 -8.53
N LYS A 120 -3.16 23.45 -8.93
CA LYS A 120 -2.00 24.04 -9.61
C LYS A 120 -2.20 24.22 -11.12
N TYR A 121 -2.80 23.23 -11.79
CA TYR A 121 -2.87 23.18 -13.26
C TYR A 121 -4.30 23.31 -13.83
N HIS A 122 -5.31 23.50 -12.97
CA HIS A 122 -6.74 23.48 -13.31
C HIS A 122 -7.24 22.11 -13.78
N GLU A 123 -6.72 21.61 -14.90
CA GLU A 123 -6.97 20.27 -15.43
C GLU A 123 -5.65 19.62 -15.85
N GLN A 124 -5.49 18.33 -15.55
CA GLN A 124 -4.37 17.50 -16.02
C GLN A 124 -4.92 16.30 -16.76
N PHE A 125 -4.31 15.93 -17.88
CA PHE A 125 -4.77 14.86 -18.75
C PHE A 125 -4.00 13.56 -18.52
N PHE A 126 -4.70 12.44 -18.64
CA PHE A 126 -4.12 11.11 -18.52
C PHE A 126 -4.83 10.12 -19.44
N ALA A 127 -4.19 8.98 -19.70
CA ALA A 127 -4.72 7.92 -20.53
C ALA A 127 -5.86 7.18 -19.79
N ARG A 128 -7.09 7.40 -20.27
CA ARG A 128 -8.30 6.71 -19.78
C ARG A 128 -8.13 5.19 -19.81
N THR A 129 -7.48 4.66 -20.83
CA THR A 129 -7.29 3.22 -21.00
C THR A 129 -6.49 2.63 -19.84
N SER A 130 -5.42 3.31 -19.40
CA SER A 130 -4.64 2.88 -18.23
C SER A 130 -5.48 2.87 -16.96
N ALA A 131 -6.18 3.97 -16.67
CA ALA A 131 -7.06 4.07 -15.51
C ALA A 131 -8.14 2.96 -15.50
N THR A 132 -8.79 2.73 -16.64
CA THR A 132 -9.80 1.67 -16.78
C THR A 132 -9.20 0.28 -16.56
N THR A 133 -8.00 -0.02 -17.07
CA THR A 133 -7.34 -1.31 -16.86
C THR A 133 -7.07 -1.57 -15.38
N TYR A 134 -6.56 -0.57 -14.63
CA TYR A 134 -6.40 -0.71 -13.18
C TYR A 134 -7.74 -0.94 -12.49
N LEU A 135 -8.76 -0.12 -12.78
CA LEU A 135 -10.03 -0.17 -12.09
C LEU A 135 -10.78 -1.49 -12.32
N VAL A 136 -10.77 -2.03 -13.54
CA VAL A 136 -11.40 -3.33 -13.81
C VAL A 136 -10.75 -4.43 -12.97
N SER A 137 -9.41 -4.46 -12.90
CA SER A 137 -8.68 -5.43 -12.09
C SER A 137 -8.93 -5.25 -10.59
N ILE A 138 -8.87 -4.01 -10.09
CA ILE A 138 -9.08 -3.68 -8.68
C ILE A 138 -10.50 -4.07 -8.24
N VAL A 139 -11.53 -3.66 -8.98
CA VAL A 139 -12.93 -3.95 -8.65
C VAL A 139 -13.19 -5.45 -8.62
N SER A 140 -12.66 -6.19 -9.60
CA SER A 140 -12.82 -7.65 -9.62
C SER A 140 -12.20 -8.29 -8.39
N ILE A 141 -10.97 -7.93 -8.02
CA ILE A 141 -10.30 -8.52 -6.87
C ILE A 141 -11.00 -8.12 -5.58
N LEU A 142 -11.39 -6.86 -5.40
CA LEU A 142 -12.11 -6.39 -4.21
C LEU A 142 -13.42 -7.14 -3.99
N ILE A 143 -14.22 -7.32 -5.03
CA ILE A 143 -15.49 -8.04 -4.90
C ILE A 143 -15.24 -9.51 -4.57
N LEU A 144 -14.33 -10.17 -5.29
CA LEU A 144 -14.01 -11.58 -5.07
C LEU A 144 -13.40 -11.86 -3.70
N THR A 145 -12.67 -10.91 -3.11
CA THR A 145 -11.96 -11.14 -1.85
C THR A 145 -12.72 -10.60 -0.65
N LEU A 146 -13.24 -9.38 -0.71
CA LEU A 146 -13.74 -8.66 0.47
C LEU A 146 -15.28 -8.58 0.55
N VAL A 147 -15.99 -8.81 -0.55
CA VAL A 147 -17.46 -8.68 -0.60
C VAL A 147 -18.15 -10.04 -0.72
N LEU A 148 -17.73 -10.85 -1.69
CA LEU A 148 -18.33 -12.14 -2.00
C LEU A 148 -18.32 -13.18 -0.87
N PRO A 149 -17.34 -13.24 0.06
CA PRO A 149 -17.38 -14.22 1.17
C PRO A 149 -18.71 -14.16 1.95
N ASN A 150 -19.25 -12.96 2.15
CA ASN A 150 -20.49 -12.72 2.90
C ASN A 150 -21.76 -13.28 2.23
N PHE A 151 -21.67 -13.66 0.95
CA PHE A 151 -22.82 -14.08 0.15
C PHE A 151 -22.72 -15.54 -0.30
N THR A 152 -21.66 -16.25 0.12
CA THR A 152 -21.57 -17.69 -0.14
C THR A 152 -22.40 -18.49 0.86
N SER A 153 -22.87 -19.66 0.42
CA SER A 153 -23.71 -20.56 1.22
C SER A 153 -22.96 -21.79 1.75
N SER A 154 -21.69 -21.95 1.41
CA SER A 154 -20.89 -23.12 1.81
C SER A 154 -20.42 -23.06 3.26
N VAL A 155 -20.17 -21.86 3.79
CA VAL A 155 -19.80 -21.62 5.18
C VAL A 155 -20.61 -20.44 5.68
N ASN A 156 -21.15 -20.54 6.90
CA ASN A 156 -21.88 -19.43 7.49
C ASN A 156 -20.90 -18.35 7.96
N GLY A 157 -21.18 -17.10 7.60
CA GLY A 157 -20.42 -15.94 8.03
C GLY A 157 -19.48 -15.39 6.95
N PRO A 158 -18.56 -14.48 7.33
CA PRO A 158 -17.68 -13.74 6.40
C PRO A 158 -16.46 -14.56 5.94
N PHE A 159 -16.63 -15.86 5.72
CA PHE A 159 -15.54 -16.82 5.49
C PHE A 159 -15.64 -17.50 4.13
N TYR A 160 -14.50 -17.93 3.64
CA TYR A 160 -14.42 -18.95 2.60
C TYR A 160 -14.05 -20.30 3.20
N ASN A 161 -14.56 -21.38 2.61
CA ASN A 161 -13.92 -22.68 2.82
C ASN A 161 -12.57 -22.74 2.08
N GLU A 162 -11.76 -23.75 2.40
CA GLU A 162 -10.41 -23.90 1.85
C GLU A 162 -10.40 -23.91 0.31
N ALA A 163 -11.31 -24.64 -0.34
CA ALA A 163 -11.39 -24.71 -1.80
C ALA A 163 -11.72 -23.35 -2.44
N GLN A 164 -12.65 -22.59 -1.85
CA GLN A 164 -12.99 -21.24 -2.27
C GLN A 164 -11.82 -20.28 -2.05
N LEU A 165 -11.11 -20.40 -0.93
CA LEU A 165 -9.96 -19.56 -0.61
C LEU A 165 -8.79 -19.78 -1.58
N ILE A 166 -8.51 -21.05 -1.92
CA ILE A 166 -7.52 -21.41 -2.95
C ILE A 166 -7.94 -20.85 -4.31
N PHE A 167 -9.21 -21.05 -4.70
CA PHE A 167 -9.73 -20.54 -5.97
C PHE A 167 -9.59 -19.01 -6.07
N VAL A 168 -10.03 -18.28 -5.05
CA VAL A 168 -9.95 -16.81 -5.02
C VAL A 168 -8.50 -16.34 -5.02
N SER A 169 -7.61 -17.02 -4.29
CA SER A 169 -6.17 -16.71 -4.30
C SER A 169 -5.57 -16.86 -5.70
N ILE A 170 -5.86 -17.97 -6.39
CA ILE A 170 -5.42 -18.20 -7.77
C ILE A 170 -6.03 -17.15 -8.71
N ALA A 171 -7.33 -16.84 -8.58
CA ALA A 171 -8.00 -15.83 -9.40
C ALA A 171 -7.34 -14.45 -9.25
N CYS A 172 -6.98 -14.05 -8.03
CA CYS A 172 -6.25 -12.79 -7.77
C CYS A 172 -4.89 -12.79 -8.46
N LEU A 173 -4.11 -13.87 -8.32
CA LEU A 173 -2.81 -14.01 -8.98
C LEU A 173 -2.92 -14.02 -10.50
N VAL A 174 -3.96 -14.62 -11.07
CA VAL A 174 -4.23 -14.59 -12.51
C VAL A 174 -4.56 -13.19 -12.98
N ILE A 175 -5.47 -12.47 -12.29
CA ILE A 175 -5.83 -11.09 -12.65
C ILE A 175 -4.60 -10.18 -12.55
N TYR A 176 -3.82 -10.29 -11.47
CA TYR A 176 -2.61 -9.51 -11.28
C TYR A 176 -1.52 -9.86 -12.30
N GLY A 177 -1.31 -11.15 -12.58
CA GLY A 177 -0.33 -11.61 -13.57
C GLY A 177 -0.68 -11.17 -15.00
N VAL A 178 -1.95 -11.25 -15.39
CA VAL A 178 -2.42 -10.73 -16.68
C VAL A 178 -2.29 -9.21 -16.73
N PHE A 179 -2.59 -8.52 -15.64
CA PHE A 179 -2.37 -7.07 -15.53
C PHE A 179 -0.88 -6.72 -15.75
N LEU A 180 0.04 -7.41 -15.08
CA LEU A 180 1.48 -7.21 -15.28
C LEU A 180 1.91 -7.49 -16.72
N MET A 181 1.38 -8.53 -17.37
CA MET A 181 1.66 -8.82 -18.78
C MET A 181 1.18 -7.68 -19.70
N VAL A 182 0.01 -7.10 -19.41
CA VAL A 182 -0.55 -5.96 -20.15
C VAL A 182 0.30 -4.71 -19.94
N GLN A 183 0.71 -4.43 -18.70
CA GLN A 183 1.55 -3.30 -18.33
C GLN A 183 2.98 -3.39 -18.88
N THR A 184 3.57 -4.59 -18.92
CA THR A 184 4.97 -4.81 -19.32
C THR A 184 5.17 -5.03 -20.81
N MET A 185 4.30 -5.84 -21.43
CA MET A 185 4.52 -6.34 -22.79
C MET A 185 3.46 -5.85 -23.76
N ARG A 186 2.19 -6.25 -23.57
CA ARG A 186 1.19 -6.17 -24.65
C ARG A 186 0.66 -4.75 -24.90
N HIS A 187 0.48 -3.97 -23.84
CA HIS A 187 -0.10 -2.61 -23.92
C HIS A 187 0.70 -1.60 -23.11
N ARG A 188 2.03 -1.77 -23.10
CA ARG A 188 2.97 -0.90 -22.38
C ARG A 188 2.74 0.59 -22.67
N SER A 189 2.41 0.94 -23.92
CA SER A 189 2.14 2.31 -24.35
C SER A 189 0.98 2.99 -23.63
N TYR A 190 0.10 2.26 -22.94
CA TYR A 190 -0.96 2.87 -22.13
C TYR A 190 -0.43 3.42 -20.81
N PHE A 191 0.70 2.91 -20.33
CA PHE A 191 1.24 3.19 -18.99
C PHE A 191 2.47 4.10 -19.01
N ILE A 192 3.21 4.16 -20.12
CA ILE A 192 4.37 5.04 -20.25
C ILE A 192 3.90 6.49 -20.44
N VAL A 193 4.47 7.41 -19.67
CA VAL A 193 4.34 8.84 -19.95
C VAL A 193 5.45 9.25 -20.90
N PRO A 194 5.17 9.93 -22.02
CA PRO A 194 6.21 10.51 -22.85
C PRO A 194 7.00 11.54 -22.03
N ASP A 195 8.31 11.34 -21.90
CA ASP A 195 9.18 12.32 -21.24
C ASP A 195 9.22 13.62 -22.06
N GLU A 196 8.64 14.70 -21.55
CA GLU A 196 8.71 16.04 -22.16
C GLU A 196 10.11 16.66 -22.00
N HIS A 197 10.93 16.16 -21.07
CA HIS A 197 12.31 16.58 -20.83
C HIS A 197 13.23 15.36 -20.73
N PRO A 198 13.92 14.97 -21.81
CA PRO A 198 14.86 13.84 -21.82
C PRO A 198 16.16 14.10 -21.05
N GLU A 199 16.29 15.25 -20.37
CA GLU A 199 17.55 15.69 -19.79
C GLU A 199 18.00 14.78 -18.63
N GLU A 200 19.10 14.06 -18.89
CA GLU A 200 19.95 13.32 -17.96
C GLU A 200 19.21 12.49 -16.90
N HIS A 201 18.49 11.45 -17.33
CA HIS A 201 18.18 10.33 -16.44
C HIS A 201 19.50 9.75 -15.90
N TYR A 202 19.86 10.12 -14.68
CA TYR A 202 20.99 9.56 -13.97
C TYR A 202 20.76 8.06 -13.79
N ILE A 203 21.39 7.25 -14.63
CA ILE A 203 21.38 5.79 -14.49
C ILE A 203 22.36 5.43 -13.37
N PRO A 204 21.90 4.82 -12.27
CA PRO A 204 22.80 4.46 -11.18
C PRO A 204 23.89 3.48 -11.66
N SER A 205 25.12 3.66 -11.17
CA SER A 205 26.19 2.69 -11.37
C SER A 205 25.83 1.34 -10.73
N LEU A 206 26.31 0.23 -11.28
CA LEU A 206 26.02 -1.12 -10.76
C LEU A 206 26.31 -1.25 -9.26
N SER A 207 27.43 -0.71 -8.79
CA SER A 207 27.79 -0.74 -7.36
C SER A 207 26.78 0.00 -6.49
N LYS A 208 26.28 1.16 -6.93
CA LYS A 208 25.24 1.91 -6.20
C LYS A 208 23.91 1.15 -6.18
N THR A 209 23.54 0.50 -7.28
CA THR A 209 22.34 -0.34 -7.32
C THR A 209 22.45 -1.53 -6.38
N LEU A 210 23.59 -2.23 -6.36
CA LEU A 210 23.81 -3.37 -5.47
C LEU A 210 23.77 -2.96 -3.99
N ILE A 211 24.38 -1.82 -3.66
CA ILE A 211 24.36 -1.28 -2.30
C ILE A 211 22.94 -0.90 -1.91
N SER A 212 22.21 -0.19 -2.78
CA SER A 212 20.80 0.13 -2.52
C SER A 212 19.95 -1.11 -2.38
N PHE A 213 20.17 -2.15 -3.19
CA PHE A 213 19.47 -3.43 -3.04
C PHE A 213 19.76 -4.10 -1.70
N GLY A 214 21.03 -4.10 -1.25
CA GLY A 214 21.40 -4.62 0.08
C GLY A 214 20.73 -3.84 1.21
N PHE A 215 20.76 -2.51 1.16
CA PHE A 215 20.08 -1.66 2.15
C PHE A 215 18.56 -1.79 2.09
N LEU A 216 17.97 -1.97 0.90
CA LEU A 216 16.55 -2.25 0.75
C LEU A 216 16.17 -3.48 1.57
N VAL A 217 16.88 -4.60 1.41
CA VAL A 217 16.62 -5.82 2.17
C VAL A 217 16.75 -5.58 3.69
N VAL A 218 17.77 -4.84 4.14
CA VAL A 218 17.92 -4.47 5.55
C VAL A 218 16.74 -3.65 6.05
N CYS A 219 16.32 -2.64 5.28
CA CYS A 219 15.15 -1.82 5.60
C CYS A 219 13.88 -2.67 5.71
N LEU A 220 13.65 -3.60 4.77
CA LEU A 220 12.49 -4.49 4.80
C LEU A 220 12.44 -5.29 6.11
N VAL A 221 13.57 -5.92 6.47
CA VAL A 221 13.66 -6.72 7.70
C VAL A 221 13.43 -5.88 8.94
N ILE A 222 14.12 -4.74 9.06
CA ILE A 222 14.03 -3.93 10.29
C ILE A 222 12.67 -3.26 10.45
N VAL A 223 12.03 -2.84 9.34
CA VAL A 223 10.66 -2.30 9.38
C VAL A 223 9.69 -3.33 9.93
N VAL A 224 9.79 -4.58 9.49
CA VAL A 224 8.94 -5.67 10.01
C VAL A 224 9.17 -5.90 11.50
N LEU A 225 10.43 -5.97 11.93
CA LEU A 225 10.78 -6.18 13.33
C LEU A 225 10.32 -5.02 14.23
N MET A 226 10.54 -3.77 13.81
CA MET A 226 10.15 -2.60 14.59
C MET A 226 8.64 -2.41 14.65
N ALA A 227 7.91 -2.60 13.55
CA ALA A 227 6.46 -2.50 13.55
C ALA A 227 5.82 -3.59 14.42
N LYS A 228 6.39 -4.81 14.43
CA LYS A 228 5.98 -5.85 15.38
C LYS A 228 6.21 -5.40 16.83
N GLY A 229 7.35 -4.80 17.14
CA GLY A 229 7.60 -4.31 18.50
C GLY A 229 6.70 -3.13 18.89
N LEU A 230 6.20 -2.35 17.92
CA LEU A 230 5.31 -1.21 18.14
C LEU A 230 3.83 -1.58 18.16
N SER A 231 3.42 -2.76 17.69
CA SER A 231 2.01 -3.11 17.53
C SER A 231 1.25 -3.06 18.84
N ASP A 232 1.82 -3.63 19.90
CA ASP A 232 1.19 -3.68 21.22
C ASP A 232 1.04 -2.27 21.79
N THR A 233 2.00 -1.39 21.52
CA THR A 233 1.94 0.02 21.91
C THR A 233 0.84 0.76 21.16
N ILE A 234 0.72 0.56 19.84
CA ILE A 234 -0.34 1.15 19.03
C ILE A 234 -1.70 0.63 19.49
N GLU A 235 -1.83 -0.67 19.75
CA GLU A 235 -3.07 -1.27 20.24
C GLU A 235 -3.48 -0.70 21.60
N ASN A 236 -2.55 -0.64 22.56
CA ASN A 236 -2.80 -0.05 23.88
C ASN A 236 -3.19 1.43 23.77
N MET A 237 -2.54 2.18 22.87
CA MET A 237 -2.89 3.59 22.61
C MET A 237 -4.31 3.71 22.07
N VAL A 238 -4.67 2.93 21.05
CA VAL A 238 -6.02 2.91 20.45
C VAL A 238 -7.08 2.55 21.49
N GLN A 239 -6.83 1.53 22.31
CA GLN A 239 -7.72 1.12 23.39
C GLN A 239 -7.87 2.21 24.46
N SER A 240 -6.78 2.90 24.83
CA SER A 240 -6.81 3.98 25.83
C SER A 240 -7.65 5.18 25.38
N LEU A 241 -7.77 5.40 24.07
CA LEU A 241 -8.61 6.43 23.47
C LEU A 241 -10.07 5.96 23.29
N GLY A 242 -10.40 4.72 23.66
CA GLY A 242 -11.72 4.12 23.44
C GLY A 242 -12.03 3.81 21.97
N ALA A 243 -11.02 3.81 21.09
CA ALA A 243 -11.19 3.55 19.66
C ALA A 243 -11.14 2.04 19.35
N PRO A 244 -11.79 1.57 18.27
CA PRO A 244 -11.84 0.14 17.95
C PRO A 244 -10.53 -0.37 17.33
N LYS A 245 -10.27 -1.68 17.48
CA LYS A 245 -9.07 -2.34 16.97
C LYS A 245 -8.87 -2.20 15.46
N SER A 246 -9.93 -2.02 14.69
CA SER A 246 -9.86 -1.76 13.24
C SER A 246 -9.03 -0.50 12.92
N LEU A 247 -8.95 0.47 13.84
CA LEU A 247 -8.10 1.65 13.68
C LEU A 247 -6.61 1.30 13.66
N VAL A 248 -6.19 0.21 14.32
CA VAL A 248 -4.80 -0.27 14.28
C VAL A 248 -4.40 -0.63 12.85
N GLY A 249 -5.28 -1.34 12.13
CA GLY A 249 -5.09 -1.66 10.71
C GLY A 249 -4.97 -0.41 9.83
N VAL A 250 -5.77 0.63 10.11
CA VAL A 250 -5.69 1.92 9.41
C VAL A 250 -4.36 2.62 9.66
N ILE A 251 -3.88 2.65 10.90
CA ILE A 251 -2.60 3.28 11.26
C ILE A 251 -1.44 2.54 10.58
N ILE A 252 -1.44 1.20 10.62
CA ILE A 252 -0.41 0.38 9.97
C ILE A 252 -0.41 0.62 8.47
N ALA A 253 -1.57 0.53 7.81
CA ALA A 253 -1.70 0.78 6.37
C ALA A 253 -1.21 2.18 6.00
N ALA A 254 -1.54 3.21 6.78
CA ALA A 254 -1.10 4.57 6.54
C ALA A 254 0.43 4.72 6.61
N VAL A 255 1.09 4.08 7.57
CA VAL A 255 2.57 4.12 7.70
C VAL A 255 3.24 3.42 6.52
N VAL A 256 2.72 2.27 6.10
CA VAL A 256 3.27 1.49 4.99
C VAL A 256 3.11 2.24 3.65
N LEU A 257 1.95 2.86 3.43
CA LEU A 257 1.63 3.58 2.19
C LEU A 257 2.21 4.99 2.11
N LEU A 258 2.69 5.55 3.22
CA LEU A 258 3.17 6.93 3.30
C LEU A 258 4.18 7.30 2.19
N PRO A 259 5.24 6.51 1.93
CA PRO A 259 6.23 6.87 0.93
C PRO A 259 5.65 6.94 -0.48
N GLU A 260 4.76 6.00 -0.82
CA GLU A 260 4.11 5.93 -2.12
C GLU A 260 3.12 7.07 -2.31
N GLY A 261 2.37 7.41 -1.25
CA GLY A 261 1.54 8.61 -1.22
C GLY A 261 2.36 9.86 -1.49
N VAL A 262 3.51 10.02 -0.84
CA VAL A 262 4.41 11.17 -1.06
C VAL A 262 4.94 11.20 -2.50
N ALA A 263 5.38 10.06 -3.04
CA ALA A 263 5.87 9.97 -4.42
C ALA A 263 4.75 10.30 -5.44
N ALA A 264 3.54 9.77 -5.25
CA ALA A 264 2.39 10.04 -6.11
C ALA A 264 1.99 11.53 -6.08
N ILE A 265 1.97 12.15 -4.90
CA ILE A 265 1.65 13.57 -4.73
C ILE A 265 2.73 14.44 -5.39
N ARG A 266 4.01 14.09 -5.26
CA ARG A 266 5.10 14.79 -5.94
C ARG A 266 4.95 14.72 -7.46
N ALA A 267 4.65 13.55 -8.01
CA ALA A 267 4.40 13.38 -9.44
C ALA A 267 3.22 14.24 -9.93
N ALA A 268 2.10 14.25 -9.21
CA ALA A 268 0.95 15.10 -9.53
C ALA A 268 1.32 16.59 -9.52
N ARG A 269 2.09 17.05 -8.53
CA ARG A 269 2.61 18.44 -8.46
C ARG A 269 3.56 18.81 -9.59
N ALA A 270 4.29 17.83 -10.13
CA ALA A 270 5.22 17.98 -11.24
C ALA A 270 4.55 17.88 -12.63
N ASN A 271 3.21 17.94 -12.68
CA ASN A 271 2.41 17.74 -13.89
C ASN A 271 2.42 16.31 -14.47
N GLN A 272 2.95 15.34 -13.73
CA GLN A 272 3.05 13.94 -14.13
C GLN A 272 1.89 13.12 -13.54
N ILE A 273 0.65 13.52 -13.83
CA ILE A 273 -0.54 12.90 -13.24
C ILE A 273 -0.70 11.43 -13.65
N GLN A 274 -0.30 11.05 -14.88
CA GLN A 274 -0.36 9.66 -15.32
C GLN A 274 0.58 8.77 -14.47
N SER A 275 1.81 9.22 -14.18
CA SER A 275 2.74 8.50 -13.29
C SER A 275 2.19 8.42 -11.86
N SER A 276 1.58 9.50 -11.38
CA SER A 276 0.90 9.54 -10.07
C SER A 276 -0.22 8.49 -9.97
N LEU A 277 -1.09 8.41 -10.99
CA LEU A 277 -2.17 7.42 -11.07
C LEU A 277 -1.64 5.99 -11.19
N ASN A 278 -0.62 5.77 -12.01
CA ASN A 278 0.02 4.46 -12.17
C ASN A 278 0.60 3.98 -10.84
N LEU A 279 1.24 4.87 -10.08
CA LEU A 279 1.80 4.54 -8.78
C LEU A 279 0.69 4.23 -7.77
N ALA A 280 -0.28 5.13 -7.59
CA ALA A 280 -1.36 4.92 -6.64
C ALA A 280 -2.22 3.68 -6.97
N LEU A 281 -2.73 3.56 -8.20
CA LEU A 281 -3.58 2.43 -8.57
C LEU A 281 -2.78 1.11 -8.70
N GLY A 282 -1.51 1.19 -9.08
CA GLY A 282 -0.60 0.04 -9.06
C GLY A 282 -0.38 -0.49 -7.64
N SER A 283 -0.18 0.41 -6.68
CA SER A 283 -0.14 0.07 -5.25
C SER A 283 -1.39 -0.66 -4.79
N ALA A 284 -2.57 -0.09 -5.06
CA ALA A 284 -3.84 -0.68 -4.64
C ALA A 284 -4.01 -2.08 -5.21
N LEU A 285 -3.70 -2.25 -6.50
CA LEU A 285 -3.82 -3.52 -7.18
C LEU A 285 -2.81 -4.56 -6.68
N ALA A 286 -1.56 -4.16 -6.41
CA ALA A 286 -0.55 -5.05 -5.84
C ALA A 286 -0.89 -5.43 -4.39
N SER A 287 -1.27 -4.46 -3.57
CA SER A 287 -1.71 -4.64 -2.18
C SER A 287 -2.82 -5.69 -2.09
N ILE A 288 -3.94 -5.55 -2.80
CA ILE A 288 -5.00 -6.56 -2.74
C ILE A 288 -4.65 -7.85 -3.48
N GLY A 289 -4.00 -7.74 -4.65
CA GLY A 289 -3.78 -8.85 -5.57
C GLY A 289 -2.69 -9.82 -5.12
N LEU A 290 -1.76 -9.38 -4.27
CA LEU A 290 -0.69 -10.21 -3.71
C LEU A 290 -0.87 -10.48 -2.22
N THR A 291 -1.40 -9.53 -1.44
CA THR A 291 -1.56 -9.73 0.02
C THR A 291 -2.59 -10.78 0.36
N ILE A 292 -3.75 -10.77 -0.30
CA ILE A 292 -4.79 -11.76 0.00
C ILE A 292 -4.31 -13.19 -0.31
N PRO A 293 -3.69 -13.50 -1.47
CA PRO A 293 -3.10 -14.82 -1.71
C PRO A 293 -2.01 -15.21 -0.71
N ALA A 294 -1.12 -14.29 -0.34
CA ALA A 294 -0.04 -14.57 0.60
C ALA A 294 -0.56 -14.88 2.01
N VAL A 295 -1.48 -14.06 2.53
CA VAL A 295 -2.13 -14.28 3.82
C VAL A 295 -2.96 -15.57 3.80
N SER A 296 -3.71 -15.81 2.71
CA SER A 296 -4.49 -17.04 2.56
C SER A 296 -3.61 -18.28 2.63
N THR A 297 -2.43 -18.26 1.99
CA THR A 297 -1.47 -19.36 2.04
C THR A 297 -1.02 -19.63 3.48
N VAL A 298 -0.65 -18.58 4.22
CA VAL A 298 -0.28 -18.71 5.64
C VAL A 298 -1.44 -19.24 6.47
N CYS A 299 -2.64 -18.71 6.31
CA CYS A 299 -3.81 -19.15 7.06
C CYS A 299 -4.15 -20.63 6.82
N ILE A 300 -4.02 -21.12 5.58
CA ILE A 300 -4.19 -22.54 5.27
C ILE A 300 -3.08 -23.38 5.93
N MET A 301 -1.82 -22.92 5.88
CA MET A 301 -0.69 -23.67 6.46
C MET A 301 -0.70 -23.77 7.98
N TYR A 302 -1.24 -22.76 8.67
CA TYR A 302 -1.29 -22.67 10.12
C TYR A 302 -2.69 -22.91 10.70
N ASP A 303 -3.65 -23.33 9.87
CA ASP A 303 -5.05 -23.55 10.26
C ASP A 303 -5.71 -22.34 10.96
N ILE A 304 -5.34 -21.12 10.53
CA ILE A 304 -5.87 -19.87 11.09
C ILE A 304 -7.17 -19.50 10.37
N PRO A 305 -8.31 -19.30 11.07
CA PRO A 305 -9.54 -18.84 10.42
C PRO A 305 -9.36 -17.41 9.89
N LEU A 306 -9.51 -17.24 8.57
CA LEU A 306 -9.34 -15.95 7.90
C LEU A 306 -10.70 -15.31 7.61
N VAL A 307 -11.02 -14.24 8.34
CA VAL A 307 -12.21 -13.42 8.05
C VAL A 307 -11.86 -12.47 6.90
N LEU A 308 -12.48 -12.65 5.73
CA LEU A 308 -12.29 -11.75 4.59
C LEU A 308 -13.49 -10.85 4.31
N GLY A 309 -14.70 -11.33 4.60
CA GLY A 309 -15.91 -10.56 4.34
C GLY A 309 -15.97 -9.27 5.15
N LEU A 310 -16.23 -8.15 4.47
CA LEU A 310 -16.43 -6.83 5.08
C LEU A 310 -17.81 -6.69 5.69
N ASP A 311 -17.92 -5.86 6.71
CA ASP A 311 -19.22 -5.50 7.28
C ASP A 311 -20.06 -4.65 6.31
N LYS A 312 -21.37 -4.65 6.50
CA LYS A 312 -22.32 -3.96 5.58
C LYS A 312 -21.97 -2.48 5.36
N LYS A 313 -21.59 -1.77 6.43
CA LYS A 313 -21.14 -0.37 6.37
C LYS A 313 -19.93 -0.22 5.44
N ASP A 314 -18.95 -1.11 5.60
CA ASP A 314 -17.68 -1.03 4.90
C ASP A 314 -17.83 -1.44 3.43
N VAL A 315 -18.73 -2.38 3.11
CA VAL A 315 -19.14 -2.68 1.73
C VAL A 315 -19.75 -1.44 1.06
N ILE A 316 -20.60 -0.68 1.76
CA ILE A 316 -21.21 0.55 1.21
C ILE A 316 -20.14 1.62 0.95
N LEU A 317 -19.24 1.85 1.92
CA LEU A 317 -18.15 2.82 1.77
C LEU A 317 -17.17 2.44 0.66
N LEU A 318 -16.83 1.15 0.54
CA LEU A 318 -16.00 0.63 -0.54
C LEU A 318 -16.66 0.84 -1.91
N SER A 319 -17.95 0.50 -2.01
CA SER A 319 -18.73 0.64 -3.24
C SER A 319 -18.83 2.10 -3.67
N LEU A 320 -19.09 3.01 -2.72
CA LEU A 320 -19.09 4.45 -2.97
C LEU A 320 -17.72 4.91 -3.49
N SER A 321 -16.64 4.50 -2.82
CA SER A 321 -15.27 4.89 -3.19
C SER A 321 -14.92 4.45 -4.60
N VAL A 322 -15.10 3.17 -4.90
CA VAL A 322 -14.89 2.60 -6.23
C VAL A 322 -15.70 3.33 -7.29
N PHE A 323 -16.99 3.57 -7.03
CA PHE A 323 -17.88 4.23 -7.97
C PHE A 323 -17.45 5.67 -8.26
N ILE A 324 -17.09 6.45 -7.23
CA ILE A 324 -16.57 7.80 -7.40
C ILE A 324 -15.25 7.79 -8.18
N VAL A 325 -14.34 6.86 -7.88
CA VAL A 325 -13.08 6.75 -8.63
C VAL A 325 -13.36 6.45 -10.11
N MET A 326 -14.24 5.49 -10.41
CA MET A 326 -14.64 5.19 -11.80
C MET A 326 -15.21 6.41 -12.52
N LEU A 327 -16.10 7.16 -11.87
CA LEU A 327 -16.66 8.39 -12.44
C LEU A 327 -15.59 9.47 -12.65
N SER A 328 -14.72 9.66 -11.66
CA SER A 328 -13.66 10.68 -11.69
C SER A 328 -12.64 10.44 -12.80
N LEU A 329 -12.30 9.17 -13.05
CA LEU A 329 -11.27 8.81 -14.03
C LEU A 329 -11.81 8.61 -15.45
N SER A 330 -13.14 8.46 -15.61
CA SER A 330 -13.81 8.19 -16.90
C SER A 330 -13.49 9.20 -18.02
N ARG A 331 -13.27 10.47 -17.66
CA ARG A 331 -13.05 11.57 -18.62
C ARG A 331 -11.59 11.80 -18.98
N GLY A 332 -10.64 11.09 -18.37
CA GLY A 332 -9.21 11.24 -18.69
C GLY A 332 -8.63 12.61 -18.35
N LYS A 333 -9.29 13.35 -17.46
CA LYS A 333 -8.83 14.65 -16.98
C LYS A 333 -9.20 14.85 -15.51
N THR A 334 -8.33 15.52 -14.76
CA THR A 334 -8.57 15.82 -13.34
C THR A 334 -9.58 16.95 -13.16
N ASN A 335 -10.22 16.96 -11.99
CA ASN A 335 -11.09 18.06 -11.55
C ASN A 335 -10.99 18.19 -10.03
N ILE A 336 -10.87 19.42 -9.54
CA ILE A 336 -10.77 19.73 -8.10
C ILE A 336 -11.92 19.10 -7.30
N LEU A 337 -13.16 19.13 -7.83
CA LEU A 337 -14.31 18.55 -7.15
C LEU A 337 -14.13 17.04 -6.92
N TYR A 338 -13.55 16.32 -7.89
CA TYR A 338 -13.34 14.88 -7.76
C TYR A 338 -12.35 14.58 -6.64
N GLY A 339 -11.24 15.33 -6.57
CA GLY A 339 -10.26 15.21 -5.49
C GLY A 339 -10.89 15.50 -4.12
N THR A 340 -11.66 16.58 -4.01
CA THR A 340 -12.34 16.96 -2.76
C THR A 340 -13.35 15.90 -2.31
N VAL A 341 -14.17 15.37 -3.21
CA VAL A 341 -15.15 14.33 -2.89
C VAL A 341 -14.47 13.07 -2.36
N LEU A 342 -13.36 12.65 -2.99
CA LEU A 342 -12.57 11.51 -2.52
C LEU A 342 -12.03 11.76 -1.10
N LEU A 343 -11.50 12.95 -0.80
CA LEU A 343 -11.03 13.27 0.55
C LEU A 343 -12.14 13.31 1.61
N VAL A 344 -13.34 13.80 1.23
CA VAL A 344 -14.51 13.74 2.11
C VAL A 344 -14.92 12.29 2.37
N ASN A 345 -14.88 11.42 1.36
CA ASN A 345 -15.14 9.99 1.54
C ASN A 345 -14.11 9.33 2.46
N LEU A 346 -12.82 9.70 2.36
CA LEU A 346 -11.81 9.23 3.30
C LEU A 346 -12.11 9.69 4.73
N ALA A 347 -12.44 10.97 4.89
CA ALA A 347 -12.78 11.52 6.21
C ALA A 347 -14.00 10.82 6.81
N ALA A 348 -15.03 10.54 6.00
CA ALA A 348 -16.20 9.76 6.42
C ALA A 348 -15.81 8.33 6.84
N TYR A 349 -14.94 7.66 6.07
CA TYR A 349 -14.43 6.35 6.43
C TYR A 349 -13.73 6.37 7.79
N ILE A 350 -12.71 7.23 7.97
CA ILE A 350 -11.97 7.34 9.23
C ILE A 350 -12.91 7.70 10.39
N PHE A 351 -13.84 8.65 10.17
CA PHE A 351 -14.82 9.03 11.17
C PHE A 351 -15.68 7.84 11.60
N THR A 352 -16.21 7.06 10.67
CA THR A 352 -17.02 5.85 10.98
C THR A 352 -16.21 4.68 11.52
N VAL A 353 -14.88 4.73 11.46
CA VAL A 353 -14.02 3.78 12.19
C VAL A 353 -13.89 4.23 13.64
N ILE A 354 -13.69 5.53 13.90
CA ILE A 354 -13.52 6.06 15.26
C ILE A 354 -14.86 6.12 16.02
N VAL A 355 -15.92 6.46 15.31
CA VAL A 355 -17.30 6.60 15.79
C VAL A 355 -18.19 5.65 14.97
N PRO A 356 -18.31 4.37 15.37
CA PRO A 356 -18.94 3.30 14.58
C PRO A 356 -20.40 3.52 14.18
#